data_AF-A0AA41WUX2-F1
#
_entry.id   AF-A0AA41WUX2-F1
#
_cell.length_a   1.000
_cell.length_b   1.000
_cell.length_c   1.000
_cell.angle_alpha   90.00
_cell.angle_beta   90.00
_cell.angle_gamma   90.00
#
_symmetry.space_group_name_H-M   'P 1'
#
loop_
_entity.id
_entity.type
_entity.pdbx_description
1 polymer ?
#
loop_
_entity_poly.entity_id
_entity_poly.type
_entity_poly.pdbx_seq_one_letter_code
_entity_poly.pdbx_strand_id
1 'polypeptide(L)' 'MIAFKDFQKAPKLGGLLSGSLETAVAAANEWINASAVQVINIETIFRAGSIAGVTSTSQDGVRVWYIE' A
#
# COMPACT_ATOMS: atom_id res chain seq x y z
N MET A 1 -14.08 -12.55 -11.29
CA MET A 1 -14.24 -11.12 -11.69
C MET A 1 -12.94 -10.39 -11.34
N ILE A 2 -12.49 -9.35 -12.06
CA ILE A 2 -11.28 -8.61 -11.65
C ILE A 2 -11.64 -7.61 -10.54
N ALA A 3 -10.96 -7.70 -9.41
CA ALA A 3 -11.10 -6.83 -8.25
C ALA A 3 -9.74 -6.30 -7.80
N PHE A 4 -9.74 -5.32 -6.88
CA PHE A 4 -8.52 -4.83 -6.26
C PHE A 4 -8.69 -4.61 -4.75
N LYS A 5 -7.57 -4.65 -4.02
CA LYS A 5 -7.50 -4.33 -2.59
C LYS A 5 -6.24 -3.52 -2.29
N ASP A 6 -6.42 -2.45 -1.53
CA ASP A 6 -5.36 -1.53 -1.17
C ASP A 6 -4.83 -1.82 0.24
N PHE A 7 -3.52 -1.74 0.37
CA PHE A 7 -2.78 -1.87 1.62
C PHE A 7 -1.94 -0.62 1.80
N GLN A 8 -2.27 0.21 2.79
CA GLN A 8 -1.55 1.44 3.08
C GLN A 8 -0.49 1.21 4.15
N LYS A 9 0.62 1.95 4.09
CA LYS A 9 1.61 1.98 5.17
C LYS A 9 0.96 2.55 6.44
N ALA A 10 1.38 2.07 7.61
CA ALA A 10 0.77 2.48 8.88
C ALA A 10 0.75 4.01 9.05
N PRO A 11 -0.39 4.59 9.52
CA PRO A 11 -0.51 6.03 9.69
C PRO A 11 0.49 6.55 10.72
N LYS A 12 1.01 7.76 10.48
CA LYS A 12 1.95 8.44 11.38
C LYS A 12 1.30 8.71 12.74
N LEU A 13 1.60 7.91 13.75
CA LEU A 13 1.39 8.29 15.15
C LEU A 13 2.66 9.01 15.65
N GLY A 14 2.56 10.32 15.88
CA GLY A 14 3.55 11.06 16.68
C GLY A 14 4.91 11.34 16.04
N GLY A 15 5.07 11.23 14.71
CA GLY A 15 6.22 11.80 14.00
C GLY A 15 7.56 11.07 14.13
N LEU A 16 7.67 9.98 14.89
CA LEU A 16 8.97 9.35 15.17
C LEU A 16 9.30 8.10 14.34
N LEU A 17 8.31 7.45 13.72
CA LEU A 17 8.53 6.27 12.87
C LEU A 17 7.64 6.39 11.64
N SER A 18 8.23 6.63 10.47
CA SER A 18 7.51 6.45 9.21
C SER A 18 7.12 4.98 9.11
N GLY A 19 5.83 4.66 9.13
CA GLY A 19 5.36 3.36 8.65
C GLY A 19 5.96 3.13 7.26
N SER A 20 6.64 2.01 7.07
CA SER A 20 7.44 1.75 5.89
C SER A 20 6.61 0.99 4.85
N LEU A 21 6.95 1.06 3.56
CA LEU A 21 6.21 0.35 2.50
C LEU A 21 6.18 -1.16 2.77
N GLU A 22 7.22 -1.68 3.41
CA GLU A 22 7.38 -3.06 3.85
C GLU A 22 6.21 -3.51 4.73
N THR A 23 5.63 -2.64 5.57
CA THR A 23 4.45 -2.98 6.38
C THR A 23 3.21 -3.23 5.53
N ALA A 24 3.00 -2.44 4.47
CA ALA A 24 1.92 -2.64 3.52
C ALA A 24 2.12 -3.92 2.69
N VAL A 25 3.37 -4.19 2.27
CA VAL A 25 3.72 -5.41 1.55
C VAL A 25 3.50 -6.66 2.41
N ALA A 26 3.90 -6.62 3.67
CA ALA A 26 3.68 -7.73 4.61
C ALA A 26 2.17 -8.02 4.78
N ALA A 27 1.36 -6.99 4.99
CA ALA A 27 -0.09 -7.13 5.11
C ALA A 27 -0.74 -7.66 3.82
N ALA A 28 -0.26 -7.21 2.65
CA ALA A 28 -0.72 -7.72 1.36
C ALA A 28 -0.42 -9.22 1.21
N ASN A 29 0.81 -9.64 1.53
CA ASN A 29 1.22 -11.04 1.46
C ASN A 29 0.42 -11.93 2.42
N GLU A 30 0.20 -11.48 3.66
CA GLU A 30 -0.62 -12.21 4.64
C GLU A 30 -2.04 -12.41 4.11
N TRP A 31 -2.65 -11.35 3.57
CA TRP A 31 -4.00 -11.43 2.99
C TRP A 31 -4.05 -12.34 1.75
N ILE A 32 -3.08 -12.26 0.84
CA ILE A 32 -3.00 -13.12 -0.35
C ILE A 32 -2.95 -14.59 0.06
N ASN A 33 -2.08 -14.92 1.03
CA ASN A 33 -1.93 -16.28 1.53
C ASN A 33 -3.20 -16.80 2.23
N ALA A 34 -3.87 -15.95 3.00
CA ALA A 34 -5.09 -16.32 3.71
C ALA A 34 -6.32 -16.48 2.80
N SER A 35 -6.38 -15.70 1.72
CA SER A 35 -7.57 -15.61 0.85
C SER A 35 -7.52 -16.57 -0.34
N ALA A 36 -6.35 -17.14 -0.64
CA ALA A 36 -6.11 -18.01 -1.80
C ALA A 36 -6.56 -17.40 -3.15
N VAL A 37 -6.46 -16.07 -3.26
CA VAL A 37 -6.84 -15.32 -4.47
C VAL A 37 -5.82 -15.49 -5.58
N GLN A 38 -6.27 -15.49 -6.84
CA GLN A 38 -5.36 -15.44 -7.99
C GLN A 38 -4.91 -14.00 -8.23
N VAL A 39 -3.67 -13.69 -7.85
CA VAL A 39 -3.07 -12.37 -8.08
C VAL A 39 -2.75 -12.17 -9.55
N ILE A 40 -3.18 -11.02 -10.09
CA ILE A 40 -2.92 -10.59 -11.47
C ILE A 40 -1.76 -9.61 -11.52
N ASN A 41 -1.75 -8.62 -10.62
CA ASN A 41 -0.75 -7.56 -10.56
C ASN A 41 -0.63 -7.00 -9.15
N ILE A 42 0.54 -6.46 -8.80
CA ILE A 42 0.75 -5.68 -7.59
C ILE A 42 1.45 -4.37 -8.00
N GLU A 43 0.87 -3.23 -7.63
CA GLU A 43 1.45 -1.92 -7.93
C GLU A 43 1.71 -1.11 -6.66
N THR A 44 2.70 -0.22 -6.72
CA THR A 44 3.00 0.71 -5.63
C THR A 44 2.14 1.96 -5.78
N ILE A 45 1.41 2.31 -4.72
CA ILE A 45 0.61 3.53 -4.66
C ILE A 45 1.52 4.68 -4.22
N PHE A 46 1.57 5.75 -5.00
CA PHE A 46 2.27 6.98 -4.65
C PHE A 46 1.28 8.07 -4.26
N ARG A 47 1.56 8.78 -3.16
CA ARG A 47 0.80 9.95 -2.74
C ARG A 47 1.65 11.19 -2.93
N ALA A 48 1.13 12.13 -3.72
CA ALA A 48 1.66 13.49 -3.80
C ALA A 48 1.12 14.31 -2.63
N GLY A 49 2.00 15.03 -1.94
CA GLY A 49 1.66 15.99 -0.91
C GLY A 49 2.43 17.29 -1.12
N SER A 50 1.85 18.40 -0.69
CA SER A 50 2.53 19.69 -0.64
C SER A 50 2.56 20.21 0.79
N ILE A 51 3.75 20.53 1.28
CA ILE A 51 3.95 21.26 2.54
C ILE A 51 4.75 22.52 2.20
N ALA A 52 4.20 23.68 2.57
CA ALA A 52 4.84 24.99 2.36
C ALA A 52 5.33 25.24 0.92
N GLY A 53 4.59 24.76 -0.09
CA GLY A 53 4.94 24.93 -1.51
C GLY A 53 5.97 23.93 -2.05
N VAL A 54 6.50 23.02 -1.22
CA VAL A 54 7.37 21.92 -1.67
C VAL A 54 6.50 20.71 -1.98
N THR A 55 6.47 20.33 -3.26
CA THR A 55 5.85 19.07 -3.71
C THR A 55 6.76 17.90 -3.35
N SER A 56 6.21 16.93 -2.63
CA SER A 56 6.87 15.65 -2.38
C SER A 56 5.95 14.51 -2.80
N THR A 57 6.54 13.51 -3.44
CA THR A 57 5.87 12.25 -3.76
C THR A 57 6.45 11.20 -2.84
N SER A 58 5.58 10.47 -2.13
CA SER A 58 6.02 9.38 -1.27
C SER A 58 5.23 8.11 -1.58
N GLN A 59 5.89 6.96 -1.45
CA GLN A 59 5.23 5.65 -1.51
C GLN A 59 4.26 5.56 -0.33
N ASP A 60 3.01 5.22 -0.60
CA ASP A 60 1.90 5.26 0.36
C ASP A 60 1.35 3.86 0.67
N GLY A 61 1.58 2.90 -0.22
CA GLY A 61 1.08 1.54 -0.06
C GLY A 61 1.24 0.69 -1.31
N VAL A 62 0.57 -0.45 -1.33
CA VAL A 62 0.45 -1.33 -2.50
C VAL A 62 -1.02 -1.62 -2.81
N ARG A 63 -1.34 -1.77 -4.09
CA ARG A 63 -2.62 -2.29 -4.58
C ARG A 63 -2.41 -3.67 -5.16
N VAL A 64 -3.19 -4.63 -4.70
CA VAL A 64 -3.23 -5.99 -5.27
C VAL A 64 -4.45 -6.09 -6.17
N TRP A 65 -4.23 -6.42 -7.44
CA TRP A 65 -5.27 -6.77 -8.41
C TRP A 65 -5.40 -8.29 -8.47
N TYR A 66 -6.63 -8.82 -8.39
CA TYR A 66 -6.86 -10.25 -8.27
C TYR A 66 -8.18 -10.69 -8.93
N ILE A 67 -8.30 -11.99 -9.18
CA ILE A 67 -9.54 -12.62 -9.64
C ILE A 67 -10.29 -13.17 -8.41
N GLU A 68 -11.51 -12.69 -8.19
CA GLU A 68 -12.54 -13.35 -7.36
C GLU A 68 -13.15 -14.55 -8.07
#